data_AF-A0A7Y2ZFU0-F1
#
_entry.id   AF-A0A7Y2ZFU0-F1
#
_cell.length_a   1.000
_cell.length_b   1.000
_cell.length_c   1.000
_cell.angle_alpha   90.00
_cell.angle_beta   90.00
_cell.angle_gamma   90.00
#
_symmetry.space_group_name_H-M   'P 1'
#
loop_
_entity.id
_entity.type
_entity.pdbx_description
1 polymer ?
#
loop_
_entity_poly.entity_id
_entity_poly.type
_entity_poly.pdbx_seq_one_letter_code
_entity_poly.pdbx_strand_id
1 'polypeptide(L)'
;MKFDVFQRTAEAAFEAIPSEYRVGIDGLVVSREALPHPELPDIWTLGMCDTESYPSDWVGPETTRSVVILYWGSFRNLSRLDPDFDWEAEIHETVEHEVRHHLEWLAGHDDLGDVDYAMDESFKRADGQAWDPWFFQKGEPLRRRAYAVEDQLFIEIEIAEDEFEAGDDLVFEWDGRRWGVAKPNELGDLHFVWVEGVVPAPRSLELVLVRRVGWWDRVRRWVKGEGPRVLESEGHATPVDPQSGPA
;
A
#
# COMPACT_ATOMS: atom_id res chain seq x y z
N MET A 1 14.73 -15.08 15.46
CA MET A 1 15.70 -15.99 14.80
C MET A 1 17.15 -15.54 15.06
N LYS A 2 18.15 -16.45 15.09
CA LYS A 2 19.59 -16.09 15.21
C LYS A 2 20.16 -15.67 13.84
N PHE A 3 21.16 -14.78 13.81
CA PHE A 3 21.75 -14.23 12.58
C PHE A 3 22.15 -15.31 11.55
N ASP A 4 22.93 -16.32 11.94
CA ASP A 4 23.40 -17.33 10.97
C ASP A 4 22.25 -18.18 10.42
N VAL A 5 21.15 -18.33 11.17
CA VAL A 5 19.95 -19.02 10.69
C VAL A 5 19.22 -18.12 9.70
N PHE A 6 19.03 -16.85 10.06
CA PHE A 6 18.43 -15.84 9.19
C PHE A 6 19.15 -15.73 7.86
N GLN A 7 20.49 -15.66 7.87
CA GLN A 7 21.28 -15.57 6.65
C GLN A 7 21.04 -16.78 5.74
N ARG A 8 21.06 -18.01 6.28
CA ARG A 8 20.78 -19.22 5.49
C ARG A 8 19.35 -19.28 4.97
N THR A 9 18.37 -18.80 5.75
CA THR A 9 16.97 -18.74 5.33
C THR A 9 16.78 -17.73 4.20
N ALA A 10 17.40 -16.55 4.30
CA ALA A 10 17.35 -15.53 3.26
C ALA A 10 18.06 -15.98 1.98
N GLU A 11 19.24 -16.60 2.09
CA GLU A 11 19.94 -17.21 0.94
C GLU A 11 19.08 -18.29 0.27
N ALA A 12 18.40 -19.14 1.05
CA ALA A 12 17.51 -20.16 0.51
C ALA A 12 16.28 -19.56 -0.18
N ALA A 13 15.68 -18.50 0.38
CA ALA A 13 14.57 -17.78 -0.24
C ALA A 13 15.00 -17.14 -1.57
N PHE A 14 16.17 -16.50 -1.62
CA PHE A 14 16.69 -15.89 -2.84
C PHE A 14 17.03 -16.92 -3.92
N GLU A 15 17.62 -18.06 -3.54
CA GLU A 15 17.91 -19.14 -4.50
C GLU A 15 16.65 -19.89 -4.97
N ALA A 16 15.56 -19.84 -4.21
CA ALA A 16 14.28 -20.40 -4.64
C ALA A 16 13.66 -19.59 -5.80
N ILE A 17 14.03 -18.32 -5.96
CA ILE A 17 13.59 -17.49 -7.08
C ILE A 17 14.24 -17.99 -8.38
N PRO A 18 13.44 -18.25 -9.44
CA PRO A 18 13.95 -18.67 -10.74
C PRO A 18 15.07 -17.76 -11.25
N SER A 19 16.13 -18.36 -11.78
CA SER A 19 17.34 -17.63 -12.16
C SER A 19 17.09 -16.54 -13.21
N GLU A 20 16.07 -16.68 -14.06
CA GLU A 20 15.69 -15.65 -15.03
C GLU A 20 15.27 -14.31 -14.39
N TYR A 21 14.73 -14.34 -13.17
CA TYR A 21 14.30 -13.15 -12.43
C TYR A 21 15.43 -12.49 -11.64
N ARG A 22 16.59 -13.17 -11.53
CA ARG A 22 17.77 -12.68 -10.80
C ARG A 22 18.85 -12.11 -11.72
N VAL A 23 18.60 -12.07 -13.03
CA VAL A 23 19.58 -11.61 -14.02
C VAL A 23 19.78 -10.10 -13.87
N GLY A 24 20.99 -9.69 -13.47
CA GLY A 24 21.32 -8.29 -13.15
C GLY A 24 21.46 -8.03 -11.65
N ILE A 25 21.13 -9.01 -10.79
CA ILE A 25 21.38 -8.98 -9.36
C ILE A 25 22.72 -9.66 -9.06
N ASP A 26 23.63 -8.95 -8.39
CA ASP A 26 24.96 -9.43 -8.02
C ASP A 26 24.92 -10.46 -6.90
N GLY A 27 23.91 -10.34 -6.05
CA GLY A 27 23.59 -11.30 -5.01
C GLY A 27 22.78 -10.70 -3.87
N LEU A 28 22.70 -11.49 -2.81
CA LEU A 28 22.06 -11.17 -1.55
C LEU A 28 23.10 -10.83 -0.47
N VAL A 29 22.93 -9.72 0.22
CA VAL A 29 23.72 -9.32 1.39
C VAL A 29 22.83 -9.27 2.62
N VAL A 30 23.28 -9.87 3.72
CA VAL A 30 22.57 -9.78 5.01
C VAL A 30 23.37 -8.91 5.96
N SER A 31 22.79 -7.78 6.35
CA SER A 31 23.37 -6.85 7.31
C SER A 31 22.93 -7.18 8.75
N ARG A 32 23.85 -6.98 9.71
CA ARG A 32 23.52 -7.05 11.15
C ARG A 32 22.85 -5.79 11.67
N GLU A 33 22.92 -4.71 10.89
CA GLU A 33 22.38 -3.42 11.26
C GLU A 33 20.86 -3.44 11.25
N ALA A 34 20.27 -2.45 11.91
CA ALA A 34 18.86 -2.14 11.82
C ALA A 34 18.76 -0.77 11.15
N LEU A 35 17.89 -0.65 10.16
CA LEU A 35 17.64 0.59 9.45
C LEU A 35 16.27 1.11 9.89
N PRO A 36 16.20 2.04 10.86
CA PRO A 36 14.92 2.63 11.26
C PRO A 36 14.40 3.54 10.16
N HIS A 37 13.09 3.65 10.06
CA HIS A 37 12.49 4.71 9.25
C HIS A 37 12.94 6.09 9.80
N PRO A 38 13.34 7.05 8.95
CA PRO A 38 13.92 8.32 9.41
C PRO A 38 12.97 9.17 10.27
N GLU A 39 11.65 9.01 10.07
CA GLU A 39 10.62 9.85 10.69
C GLU A 39 9.61 9.08 11.55
N LEU A 40 9.50 7.75 11.39
CA LEU A 40 8.47 6.93 12.01
C LEU A 40 9.10 6.06 13.10
N PRO A 41 8.70 6.20 14.39
CA PRO A 41 9.21 5.33 15.44
C PRO A 41 8.73 3.90 15.22
N ASP A 42 9.54 2.93 15.65
CA ASP A 42 9.20 1.50 15.62
C ASP A 42 8.95 0.88 14.22
N ILE A 43 9.04 1.66 13.15
CA ILE A 43 9.08 1.21 11.76
C ILE A 43 10.52 0.98 11.32
N TRP A 44 10.76 -0.13 10.62
CA TRP A 44 12.10 -0.54 10.20
C TRP A 44 12.09 -1.02 8.75
N THR A 45 13.05 -0.56 7.96
CA THR A 45 13.31 -1.08 6.62
C THR A 45 13.88 -2.48 6.72
N LEU A 46 13.16 -3.47 6.18
CA LEU A 46 13.51 -4.89 6.24
C LEU A 46 14.48 -5.28 5.12
N GLY A 47 14.21 -4.81 3.90
CA GLY A 47 14.98 -5.06 2.69
C GLY A 47 15.32 -3.78 1.94
N MET A 48 16.25 -3.88 0.99
CA MET A 48 16.52 -2.84 0.00
C MET A 48 17.17 -3.44 -1.25
N CYS A 49 16.72 -3.03 -2.43
CA CYS A 49 17.36 -3.31 -3.71
C CYS A 49 18.23 -2.12 -4.14
N ASP A 50 19.50 -2.14 -3.71
CA ASP A 50 20.46 -1.10 -4.08
C ASP A 50 20.90 -1.28 -5.53
N THR A 51 20.47 -0.38 -6.41
CA THR A 51 20.65 -0.49 -7.86
C THR A 51 21.56 0.60 -8.38
N GLU A 52 22.71 0.19 -8.94
CA GLU A 52 23.62 1.09 -9.64
C GLU A 52 23.38 1.02 -11.16
N SER A 53 23.12 2.18 -11.75
CA SER A 53 23.01 2.36 -13.20
C SER A 53 24.30 2.92 -13.76
N TYR A 54 24.95 2.20 -14.68
CA TYR A 54 25.98 2.84 -15.49
C TYR A 54 25.30 3.73 -16.55
N PRO A 55 25.74 4.99 -16.73
CA PRO A 55 25.14 5.89 -17.71
C PRO A 55 25.33 5.32 -19.12
N SER A 56 24.24 4.79 -19.67
CA SER A 56 24.14 4.33 -21.05
C SER A 56 22.74 4.62 -21.58
N ASP A 57 22.60 4.80 -22.90
CA ASP A 57 21.30 5.07 -23.55
C ASP A 57 20.35 3.85 -23.53
N TRP A 58 20.74 2.72 -22.92
CA TRP A 58 20.00 1.47 -22.86
C TRP A 58 20.03 0.86 -21.45
N VAL A 59 18.88 0.82 -20.79
CA VAL A 59 18.70 0.09 -19.53
C VAL A 59 18.47 -1.40 -19.84
N GLY A 60 19.22 -2.27 -19.18
CA GLY A 60 19.09 -3.71 -19.28
C GLY A 60 20.00 -4.46 -18.29
N PRO A 61 19.90 -5.79 -18.19
CA PRO A 61 20.63 -6.56 -17.17
C PRO A 61 22.16 -6.51 -17.29
N GLU A 62 22.66 -6.13 -18.46
CA GLU A 62 24.09 -5.97 -18.75
C GLU A 62 24.63 -4.59 -18.33
N THR A 63 23.75 -3.60 -18.14
CA THR A 63 24.09 -2.19 -17.81
C THR A 63 23.59 -1.76 -16.43
N THR A 64 22.87 -2.66 -15.76
CA THR A 64 22.23 -2.48 -14.45
C THR A 64 22.75 -3.55 -13.52
N ARG A 65 23.23 -3.15 -12.35
CA ARG A 65 23.70 -4.09 -11.33
C ARG A 65 23.02 -3.73 -10.01
N SER A 66 22.34 -4.71 -9.41
CA SER A 66 21.65 -4.52 -8.13
C SER A 66 22.20 -5.45 -7.07
N VAL A 67 22.14 -5.03 -5.82
CA VAL A 67 22.38 -5.87 -4.64
C VAL A 67 21.13 -5.85 -3.79
N VAL A 68 20.61 -7.04 -3.47
CA VAL A 68 19.51 -7.17 -2.51
C VAL A 68 20.10 -7.23 -1.11
N ILE A 69 19.68 -6.34 -0.22
CA ILE A 69 20.17 -6.23 1.15
C ILE A 69 19.02 -6.53 2.10
N LEU A 70 19.20 -7.43 3.06
CA LEU A 70 18.27 -7.62 4.19
C LEU A 70 18.90 -7.19 5.51
N TYR A 71 18.15 -6.46 6.34
CA TYR A 71 18.60 -5.93 7.63
C TYR A 71 18.11 -6.80 8.79
N TRP A 72 18.91 -7.80 9.21
CA TRP A 72 18.56 -8.68 10.33
C TRP A 72 18.22 -7.91 11.62
N GLY A 73 18.88 -6.77 11.86
CA GLY A 73 18.58 -5.92 13.01
C GLY A 73 17.16 -5.36 12.98
N SER A 74 16.66 -4.99 11.79
CA SER A 74 15.29 -4.51 11.56
C SER A 74 14.27 -5.61 11.87
N PHE A 75 14.42 -6.80 11.26
CA PHE A 75 13.57 -7.96 11.56
C PHE A 75 13.55 -8.30 13.05
N ARG A 76 14.71 -8.22 13.72
CA ARG A 76 14.80 -8.47 15.16
C ARG A 76 14.02 -7.44 15.97
N ASN A 77 14.02 -6.18 15.57
CA ASN A 77 13.24 -5.15 16.25
C ASN A 77 11.75 -5.35 16.01
N LEU A 78 11.33 -5.63 14.77
CA LEU A 78 9.93 -5.90 14.44
C LEU A 78 9.38 -7.13 15.19
N SER A 79 10.14 -8.23 15.24
CA SER A 79 9.77 -9.45 16.00
C SER A 79 9.64 -9.27 17.52
N ARG A 80 10.06 -8.14 18.07
CA ARG A 80 9.87 -7.81 19.50
C ARG A 80 8.58 -7.05 19.74
N LEU A 81 8.08 -6.38 18.70
CA LEU A 81 6.82 -5.65 18.71
C LEU A 81 5.65 -6.62 18.46
N ASP A 82 5.88 -7.66 17.65
CA ASP A 82 4.91 -8.69 17.34
C ASP A 82 5.32 -10.08 17.87
N PRO A 83 4.61 -10.62 18.89
CA PRO A 83 4.82 -11.98 19.41
C PRO A 83 4.56 -13.10 18.40
N ASP A 84 3.73 -12.85 17.37
CA ASP A 84 3.31 -13.82 16.37
C ASP A 84 4.15 -13.73 15.08
N PHE A 85 5.21 -12.92 15.08
CA PHE A 85 6.08 -12.66 13.92
C PHE A 85 6.65 -13.94 13.27
N ASP A 86 6.19 -14.22 12.05
CA ASP A 86 6.65 -15.36 11.25
C ASP A 86 7.91 -14.98 10.45
N TRP A 87 9.05 -15.26 11.05
CA TRP A 87 10.36 -14.99 10.45
C TRP A 87 10.55 -15.58 9.05
N GLU A 88 10.02 -16.78 8.75
CA GLU A 88 10.27 -17.41 7.46
C GLU A 88 9.43 -16.77 6.36
N ALA A 89 8.16 -16.48 6.67
CA ALA A 89 7.26 -15.77 5.76
C ALA A 89 7.79 -14.37 5.44
N GLU A 90 8.16 -13.61 6.46
CA GLU A 90 8.65 -12.23 6.34
C GLU A 90 9.95 -12.14 5.52
N ILE A 91 10.86 -13.11 5.70
CA ILE A 91 12.08 -13.19 4.89
C ILE A 91 11.74 -13.47 3.42
N HIS A 92 10.82 -14.41 3.17
CA HIS A 92 10.43 -14.77 1.81
C HIS A 92 9.79 -13.58 1.09
N GLU A 93 8.81 -12.96 1.73
CA GLU A 93 8.10 -11.79 1.22
C GLU A 93 9.06 -10.63 0.94
N THR A 94 9.96 -10.32 1.88
CA THR A 94 10.96 -9.26 1.69
C THR A 94 11.86 -9.57 0.48
N VAL A 95 12.36 -10.81 0.36
CA VAL A 95 13.24 -11.17 -0.77
C VAL A 95 12.51 -11.09 -2.11
N GLU A 96 11.26 -11.56 -2.18
CA GLU A 96 10.44 -11.46 -3.40
C GLU A 96 10.17 -10.00 -3.77
N HIS A 97 9.88 -9.16 -2.77
CA HIS A 97 9.64 -7.74 -2.93
C HIS A 97 10.87 -7.03 -3.55
N GLU A 98 12.07 -7.24 -2.99
CA GLU A 98 13.29 -6.61 -3.51
C GLU A 98 13.67 -7.10 -4.91
N VAL A 99 13.46 -8.37 -5.23
CA VAL A 99 13.70 -8.88 -6.59
C VAL A 99 12.69 -8.30 -7.57
N ARG A 100 11.44 -8.07 -7.14
CA ARG A 100 10.43 -7.38 -7.96
C ARG A 100 10.87 -5.95 -8.29
N HIS A 101 11.38 -5.18 -7.32
CA HIS A 101 11.95 -3.85 -7.59
C HIS A 101 13.04 -3.88 -8.65
N HIS A 102 13.94 -4.86 -8.57
CA HIS A 102 14.98 -5.01 -9.59
C HIS A 102 14.39 -5.19 -11.00
N LEU A 103 13.39 -6.05 -11.15
CA LEU A 103 12.75 -6.31 -12.44
C LEU A 103 12.03 -5.09 -12.99
N GLU A 104 11.40 -4.30 -12.13
CA GLU A 104 10.72 -3.07 -12.54
C GLU A 104 11.70 -1.98 -12.95
N TRP A 105 12.79 -1.85 -12.21
CA TRP A 105 13.88 -0.96 -12.58
C TRP A 105 14.44 -1.32 -13.97
N LEU A 106 14.64 -2.63 -14.24
CA LEU A 106 15.03 -3.13 -15.56
C LEU A 106 13.99 -2.85 -16.65
N ALA A 107 12.70 -2.82 -16.30
CA ALA A 107 11.63 -2.48 -17.22
C ALA A 107 11.52 -0.97 -17.48
N GLY A 108 12.25 -0.13 -16.73
CA GLY A 108 12.10 1.32 -16.76
C GLY A 108 10.75 1.79 -16.19
N HIS A 109 10.10 0.93 -15.40
CA HIS A 109 8.86 1.21 -14.70
C HIS A 109 9.20 1.52 -13.24
N ASP A 110 8.78 2.67 -12.73
CA ASP A 110 8.91 3.07 -11.32
C ASP A 110 7.53 2.95 -10.64
N ASP A 111 6.80 1.88 -10.97
CA ASP A 111 5.43 1.69 -10.49
C ASP A 111 5.43 1.19 -9.02
N LEU A 112 6.47 0.49 -8.54
CA LEU A 112 6.64 0.17 -7.11
C LEU A 112 7.07 1.34 -6.23
N GLY A 113 7.74 2.37 -6.77
CA GLY A 113 8.04 3.58 -5.97
C GLY A 113 6.76 4.27 -5.50
N ASP A 114 5.69 4.18 -6.30
CA ASP A 114 4.35 4.62 -5.94
C ASP A 114 3.73 3.73 -4.83
N VAL A 115 3.96 2.40 -4.87
CA VAL A 115 3.45 1.47 -3.84
C VAL A 115 4.16 1.66 -2.50
N ASP A 116 5.50 1.78 -2.49
CA ASP A 116 6.28 2.07 -1.28
C ASP A 116 5.88 3.41 -0.67
N TYR A 117 5.67 4.42 -1.53
CA TYR A 117 5.13 5.69 -1.10
C TYR A 117 3.76 5.54 -0.44
N ALA A 118 2.86 4.76 -1.04
CA ALA A 118 1.55 4.49 -0.46
C ALA A 118 1.65 3.80 0.91
N MET A 119 2.59 2.86 1.06
CA MET A 119 2.86 2.19 2.32
C MET A 119 3.36 3.15 3.40
N ASP A 120 4.38 3.96 3.09
CA ASP A 120 4.93 4.96 4.00
C ASP A 120 3.86 5.94 4.48
N GLU A 121 2.99 6.40 3.58
CA GLU A 121 1.88 7.29 3.92
C GLU A 121 0.80 6.59 4.77
N SER A 122 0.54 5.29 4.54
CA SER A 122 -0.34 4.50 5.41
C SER A 122 0.21 4.41 6.83
N PHE A 123 1.52 4.19 6.99
CA PHE A 123 2.15 4.18 8.31
C PHE A 123 2.09 5.56 8.99
N LYS A 124 2.34 6.65 8.25
CA LYS A 124 2.18 8.02 8.76
C LYS A 124 0.75 8.27 9.26
N ARG A 125 -0.27 7.82 8.51
CA ARG A 125 -1.68 7.92 8.92
C ARG A 125 -1.93 7.15 10.22
N ALA A 126 -1.46 5.92 10.32
CA ALA A 126 -1.65 5.07 11.52
C ALA A 126 -0.99 5.65 12.78
N ASP A 127 0.17 6.30 12.65
CA ASP A 127 0.89 6.95 13.76
C ASP A 127 0.40 8.39 14.05
N GLY A 128 -0.61 8.88 13.30
CA GLY A 128 -1.17 10.22 13.47
C GLY A 128 -0.25 11.36 13.02
N GLN A 129 0.72 11.06 12.16
CA GLN A 129 1.60 12.06 11.55
C GLN A 129 0.92 12.80 10.40
N ALA A 130 1.61 13.75 9.77
CA ALA A 130 1.10 14.35 8.54
C ALA A 130 1.30 13.37 7.37
N TRP A 131 0.26 13.17 6.57
CA TRP A 131 0.24 12.23 5.45
C TRP A 131 -0.48 12.82 4.24
N ASP A 132 -0.24 12.28 3.03
CA ASP A 132 -0.95 12.61 1.80
C ASP A 132 -2.29 11.86 1.73
N PRO A 133 -3.44 12.55 1.73
CA PRO A 133 -4.75 11.91 1.66
C PRO A 133 -5.02 11.06 0.42
N TRP A 134 -4.25 11.26 -0.66
CA TRP A 134 -4.41 10.51 -1.90
C TRP A 134 -3.45 9.32 -2.05
N PHE A 135 -2.67 8.99 -1.01
CA PHE A 135 -1.67 7.93 -1.07
C PHE A 135 -2.20 6.60 -1.61
N PHE A 136 -3.44 6.24 -1.26
CA PHE A 136 -4.06 4.97 -1.65
C PHE A 136 -4.14 4.77 -3.17
N GLN A 137 -4.19 5.86 -3.95
CA GLN A 137 -4.21 5.79 -5.42
C GLN A 137 -2.86 5.37 -6.02
N LYS A 138 -1.80 5.40 -5.20
CA LYS A 138 -0.45 4.95 -5.55
C LYS A 138 -0.20 3.48 -5.19
N GLY A 139 -1.15 2.83 -4.51
CA GLY A 139 -1.14 1.39 -4.30
C GLY A 139 -1.37 0.58 -5.58
N GLU A 140 -1.27 -0.75 -5.47
CA GLU A 140 -1.47 -1.69 -6.56
C GLU A 140 -2.92 -1.61 -7.10
N PRO A 141 -3.13 -1.33 -8.39
CA PRO A 141 -4.47 -1.23 -8.96
C PRO A 141 -5.10 -2.62 -9.15
N LEU A 142 -6.10 -2.96 -8.33
CA LEU A 142 -6.80 -4.24 -8.45
C LEU A 142 -7.88 -4.25 -9.55
N ARG A 143 -8.63 -3.15 -9.63
CA ARG A 143 -9.66 -2.90 -10.65
C ARG A 143 -9.93 -1.40 -10.74
N ARG A 144 -10.85 -1.00 -11.62
CA ARG A 144 -11.22 0.42 -11.74
C ARG A 144 -11.62 0.97 -10.36
N ARG A 145 -10.89 1.99 -9.91
CA ARG A 145 -11.09 2.69 -8.63
C ARG A 145 -10.97 1.78 -7.40
N ALA A 146 -10.19 0.71 -7.48
CA ALA A 146 -9.83 -0.08 -6.31
C ALA A 146 -8.33 -0.32 -6.28
N TYR A 147 -7.73 -0.10 -5.12
CA TYR A 147 -6.30 -0.09 -4.91
C TYR A 147 -5.96 -0.93 -3.68
N ALA A 148 -4.82 -1.61 -3.70
CA ALA A 148 -4.26 -2.31 -2.56
C ALA A 148 -3.00 -1.59 -2.09
N VAL A 149 -2.89 -1.33 -0.79
CA VAL A 149 -1.65 -0.92 -0.15
C VAL A 149 -1.38 -1.98 0.92
N GLU A 150 -0.42 -2.86 0.67
CA GLU A 150 -0.23 -4.06 1.49
C GLU A 150 -1.55 -4.84 1.63
N ASP A 151 -1.95 -5.13 2.86
CA ASP A 151 -3.18 -5.82 3.22
C ASP A 151 -4.44 -4.93 3.26
N GLN A 152 -4.31 -3.64 2.95
CA GLN A 152 -5.38 -2.67 2.98
C GLN A 152 -5.99 -2.46 1.60
N LEU A 153 -7.30 -2.66 1.49
CA LEU A 153 -8.03 -2.47 0.25
C LEU A 153 -8.83 -1.17 0.29
N PHE A 154 -8.65 -0.34 -0.72
CA PHE A 154 -9.35 0.93 -0.87
C PHE A 154 -10.26 0.87 -2.09
N ILE A 155 -11.55 1.15 -1.90
CA ILE A 155 -12.49 1.34 -3.02
C ILE A 155 -12.89 2.80 -3.06
N GLU A 156 -12.50 3.49 -4.13
CA GLU A 156 -12.79 4.90 -4.31
C GLU A 156 -14.20 5.11 -4.89
N ILE A 157 -14.98 5.97 -4.22
CA ILE A 157 -16.33 6.36 -4.64
C ILE A 157 -16.35 7.87 -4.82
N GLU A 158 -16.38 8.33 -6.07
CA GLU A 158 -16.59 9.74 -6.37
C GLU A 158 -18.05 10.11 -6.18
N ILE A 159 -18.35 11.03 -5.26
CA ILE A 159 -19.73 11.42 -4.95
C ILE A 159 -19.89 12.94 -4.96
N ALA A 160 -20.98 13.42 -5.55
CA ALA A 160 -21.33 14.84 -5.48
C ALA A 160 -22.05 15.15 -4.16
N GLU A 161 -21.99 16.39 -3.70
CA GLU A 161 -22.56 16.77 -2.39
C GLU A 161 -24.08 16.58 -2.35
N ASP A 162 -24.78 16.90 -3.43
CA ASP A 162 -26.23 16.67 -3.57
C ASP A 162 -26.60 15.19 -3.63
N GLU A 163 -25.80 14.37 -4.31
CA GLU A 163 -25.93 12.91 -4.35
C GLU A 163 -25.72 12.29 -2.95
N PHE A 164 -24.73 12.79 -2.22
CA PHE A 164 -24.48 12.38 -0.84
C PHE A 164 -25.65 12.74 0.07
N GLU A 165 -26.15 13.98 0.02
CA GLU A 165 -27.29 14.41 0.84
C GLU A 165 -28.56 13.62 0.57
N ALA A 166 -28.82 13.26 -0.70
CA ALA A 166 -30.02 12.53 -1.11
C ALA A 166 -29.98 11.02 -0.80
N GLY A 167 -28.80 10.41 -0.68
CA GLY A 167 -28.64 8.98 -0.43
C GLY A 167 -28.63 8.60 1.06
N ASP A 168 -29.17 7.42 1.37
CA ASP A 168 -29.14 6.84 2.73
C ASP A 168 -27.96 5.88 2.93
N ASP A 169 -27.64 5.08 1.90
CA ASP A 169 -26.58 4.06 1.93
C ASP A 169 -25.60 4.23 0.77
N LEU A 170 -24.33 3.91 1.04
CA LEU A 170 -23.27 3.77 0.06
C LEU A 170 -23.28 2.33 -0.47
N VAL A 171 -23.38 2.17 -1.79
CA VAL A 171 -23.38 0.85 -2.42
C VAL A 171 -22.09 0.61 -3.18
N PHE A 172 -21.45 -0.52 -2.93
CA PHE A 172 -20.20 -0.93 -3.58
C PHE A 172 -20.23 -2.41 -3.96
N GLU A 173 -19.27 -2.82 -4.79
CA GLU A 173 -19.12 -4.22 -5.23
C GLU A 173 -17.89 -4.86 -4.58
N TRP A 174 -18.07 -6.06 -4.04
CA TRP A 174 -17.01 -6.89 -3.48
C TRP A 174 -17.29 -8.36 -3.78
N ASP A 175 -16.28 -9.06 -4.32
CA ASP A 175 -16.36 -10.48 -4.73
C ASP A 175 -17.59 -10.81 -5.60
N GLY A 176 -17.88 -9.94 -6.58
CA GLY A 176 -19.02 -10.08 -7.50
C GLY A 176 -20.40 -9.90 -6.85
N ARG A 177 -20.46 -9.40 -5.61
CA ARG A 177 -21.69 -9.10 -4.88
C ARG A 177 -21.79 -7.62 -4.55
N ARG A 178 -23.03 -7.13 -4.45
CA ARG A 178 -23.29 -5.74 -4.03
C ARG A 178 -23.52 -5.69 -2.52
N TRP A 179 -22.87 -4.72 -1.90
CA TRP A 179 -22.91 -4.46 -0.47
C TRP A 179 -23.31 -3.01 -0.23
N GLY A 180 -24.05 -2.78 0.85
CA GLY A 180 -24.52 -1.48 1.28
C GLY A 180 -23.97 -1.19 2.65
N VAL A 181 -23.46 0.02 2.86
CA VAL A 181 -23.03 0.52 4.17
C VAL A 181 -23.70 1.87 4.41
N ALA A 182 -24.15 2.11 5.64
CA ALA A 182 -24.80 3.37 5.99
C ALA A 182 -23.89 4.55 5.64
N LYS A 183 -24.46 5.60 5.04
CA LYS A 183 -23.74 6.84 4.75
C LYS A 183 -23.25 7.49 6.06
N PRO A 184 -22.01 8.03 6.12
CA PRO A 184 -21.57 8.81 7.26
C PRO A 184 -22.35 10.12 7.43
N ASN A 185 -22.36 10.70 8.63
CA ASN A 185 -23.15 11.93 8.89
C ASN A 185 -22.64 13.18 8.17
N GLU A 186 -21.38 13.19 7.74
CA GLU A 186 -20.73 14.33 7.09
C GLU A 186 -19.85 13.88 5.92
N LEU A 187 -19.76 14.71 4.89
CA LEU A 187 -18.87 14.50 3.74
C LEU A 187 -17.65 15.42 3.83
N GLY A 188 -16.45 14.82 3.87
CA GLY A 188 -15.18 15.51 3.71
C GLY A 188 -14.84 15.81 2.25
N ASP A 189 -13.66 16.36 1.99
CA ASP A 189 -13.07 16.30 0.66
C ASP A 189 -12.63 14.87 0.32
N LEU A 190 -12.07 14.18 1.33
CA LEU A 190 -11.98 12.73 1.39
C LEU A 190 -12.65 12.24 2.67
N HIS A 191 -13.36 11.11 2.59
CA HIS A 191 -13.88 10.42 3.76
C HIS A 191 -13.54 8.93 3.67
N PHE A 192 -12.70 8.44 4.57
CA PHE A 192 -12.37 7.03 4.70
C PHE A 192 -13.37 6.32 5.60
N VAL A 193 -14.05 5.30 5.08
CA VAL A 193 -15.03 4.50 5.83
C VAL A 193 -14.47 3.08 5.95
N TRP A 194 -14.03 2.68 7.14
CA TRP A 194 -13.63 1.30 7.41
C TRP A 194 -14.88 0.41 7.36
N VAL A 195 -14.88 -0.57 6.46
CA VAL A 195 -16.00 -1.47 6.26
C VAL A 195 -15.74 -2.85 6.85
N GLU A 196 -16.65 -3.29 7.72
CA GLU A 196 -16.72 -4.66 8.23
C GLU A 196 -17.90 -5.43 7.62
N GLY A 197 -17.94 -6.76 7.79
CA GLY A 197 -19.13 -7.58 7.49
C GLY A 197 -19.24 -8.13 6.07
N VAL A 198 -18.31 -7.78 5.17
CA VAL A 198 -18.24 -8.38 3.83
C VAL A 198 -17.75 -9.84 3.86
N VAL A 199 -18.19 -10.64 2.89
CA VAL A 199 -17.81 -12.05 2.74
C VAL A 199 -17.41 -12.34 1.28
N PRO A 200 -16.21 -12.90 1.02
CA PRO A 200 -15.15 -13.21 1.99
C PRO A 200 -14.58 -11.94 2.62
N ALA A 201 -14.16 -12.00 3.89
CA ALA A 201 -13.60 -10.84 4.57
C ALA A 201 -12.13 -10.63 4.14
N PRO A 202 -11.77 -9.45 3.60
CA PRO A 202 -10.36 -9.09 3.45
C PRO A 202 -9.74 -8.74 4.81
N ARG A 203 -8.40 -8.58 4.86
CA ARG A 203 -7.70 -8.13 6.07
C ARG A 203 -8.13 -6.73 6.49
N SER A 204 -8.21 -5.80 5.54
CA SER A 204 -8.84 -4.49 5.72
C SER A 204 -9.55 -4.04 4.44
N LEU A 205 -10.67 -3.32 4.59
CA LEU A 205 -11.41 -2.71 3.49
C LEU A 205 -11.90 -1.32 3.90
N GLU A 206 -11.55 -0.32 3.11
CA GLU A 206 -11.99 1.05 3.27
C GLU A 206 -12.69 1.55 2.01
N LEU A 207 -13.86 2.18 2.15
CA LEU A 207 -14.41 3.02 1.08
C LEU A 207 -13.84 4.42 1.22
N VAL A 208 -13.31 4.96 0.13
CA VAL A 208 -12.79 6.33 0.11
C VAL A 208 -13.76 7.20 -0.69
N LEU A 209 -14.59 7.97 0.02
CA LEU A 209 -15.49 8.93 -0.60
C LEU A 209 -14.69 10.14 -1.05
N VAL A 210 -14.60 10.36 -2.36
CA VAL A 210 -13.93 11.53 -2.93
C VAL A 210 -14.98 12.52 -3.39
N ARG A 211 -15.05 13.67 -2.71
CA ARG A 211 -16.07 14.67 -3.06
C ARG A 211 -15.77 15.29 -4.42
N ARG A 212 -16.74 15.22 -5.33
CA ARG A 212 -16.67 15.91 -6.63
C ARG A 212 -16.80 17.41 -6.42
N VAL A 213 -15.66 18.09 -6.31
CA VAL A 213 -15.62 19.55 -6.21
C VAL A 213 -15.65 20.20 -7.58
N GLY A 214 -16.57 21.17 -7.73
CA GLY A 214 -16.64 22.04 -8.89
C GLY A 214 -15.37 22.90 -9.02
N TRP A 215 -15.04 23.31 -10.24
CA TRP A 215 -13.83 24.07 -10.54
C TRP A 215 -13.69 25.38 -9.74
N TRP A 216 -14.82 26.02 -9.40
CA TRP A 216 -14.85 27.25 -8.59
C TRP A 216 -14.42 27.04 -7.13
N ASP A 217 -14.76 25.91 -6.53
CA ASP A 217 -14.39 25.61 -5.14
C ASP A 217 -12.89 25.29 -5.01
N ARG A 218 -12.28 24.67 -6.04
CA ARG A 218 -10.83 24.46 -6.10
C ARG A 218 -10.05 25.78 -6.11
N VAL A 219 -10.50 26.76 -6.90
CA VAL A 219 -9.87 28.09 -6.99
C VAL A 219 -9.97 28.84 -5.66
N ARG A 220 -11.14 28.81 -5.00
CA ARG A 220 -11.35 29.47 -3.70
C ARG A 220 -10.46 28.89 -2.61
N ARG A 221 -10.21 27.57 -2.64
CA ARG A 221 -9.39 26.88 -1.65
C ARG A 221 -7.89 27.16 -1.83
N TRP A 222 -7.42 27.22 -3.08
CA TRP A 222 -6.04 27.60 -3.41
C TRP A 222 -5.69 29.00 -2.88
N VAL A 223 -6.63 29.95 -2.94
CA VAL A 223 -6.45 31.31 -2.38
C VAL A 223 -6.35 31.33 -0.86
N LYS A 224 -6.94 30.35 -0.17
CA LYS A 224 -6.96 30.27 1.29
C LYS A 224 -5.83 29.43 1.91
N GLY A 225 -5.14 28.59 1.11
CA GLY A 225 -4.13 27.68 1.62
C GLY A 225 -4.66 26.60 2.57
N GLU A 226 -5.97 26.31 2.54
CA GLU A 226 -6.59 25.26 3.34
C GLU A 226 -6.35 23.89 2.64
N GLY A 227 -5.74 22.94 3.36
CA GLY A 227 -5.61 21.55 2.90
C GLY A 227 -6.97 20.84 2.77
N PRO A 228 -7.02 19.64 2.19
CA PRO A 228 -8.26 18.87 2.11
C PRO A 228 -8.82 18.56 3.51
N ARG A 229 -10.14 18.66 3.66
CA ARG A 229 -10.82 18.16 4.86
C ARG A 229 -10.93 16.64 4.76
N VAL A 230 -10.12 15.92 5.53
CA VAL A 230 -10.16 14.45 5.62
C VAL A 230 -10.99 14.05 6.83
N LEU A 231 -11.89 13.08 6.66
CA LEU A 231 -12.70 12.49 7.71
C LEU A 231 -12.54 10.97 7.69
N GLU A 232 -12.74 10.34 8.85
CA GLU A 232 -12.67 8.90 9.01
C GLU A 232 -13.89 8.41 9.82
N SER A 233 -14.46 7.27 9.44
CA SER A 233 -15.56 6.62 10.15
C SER A 233 -15.55 5.10 9.93
N GLU A 234 -16.38 4.39 10.69
CA GLU A 234 -16.59 2.95 10.56
C GLU A 234 -18.00 2.66 10.05
N GLY A 235 -18.17 1.58 9.31
CA GLY A 235 -19.44 1.14 8.77
C GLY A 235 -19.54 -0.38 8.66
N HIS A 236 -20.75 -0.90 8.85
CA HIS A 236 -21.01 -2.33 8.70
C HIS A 236 -21.75 -2.60 7.39
N ALA A 237 -21.17 -3.45 6.54
CA ALA A 237 -21.73 -3.82 5.25
C ALA A 237 -22.86 -4.84 5.40
N THR A 238 -23.92 -4.65 4.63
CA THR A 238 -25.02 -5.59 4.48
C THR A 238 -25.22 -5.94 3.00
N PRO A 239 -25.59 -7.19 2.66
CA PRO A 239 -25.87 -7.55 1.28
C PRO A 239 -27.04 -6.72 0.73
N VAL A 240 -26.86 -6.15 -0.47
CA VAL A 240 -27.93 -5.43 -1.17
C VAL A 240 -28.68 -6.41 -2.06
N ASP A 241 -29.98 -6.58 -1.81
CA ASP A 241 -30.82 -7.43 -2.66
C ASP A 241 -30.84 -6.89 -4.11
N PRO A 242 -30.76 -7.75 -5.13
CA PRO A 242 -30.70 -7.33 -6.54
C PRO A 242 -31.93 -6.56 -7.06
N GLN A 243 -32.98 -6.38 -6.24
CA GLN A 243 -34.22 -5.68 -6.63
C GLN A 243 -34.30 -4.22 -6.17
N SER A 244 -33.30 -3.68 -5.48
CA SER A 244 -33.27 -2.27 -5.07
C SER A 244 -32.45 -1.43 -6.05
N GLY A 245 -32.97 -1.26 -7.26
CA GLY A 245 -32.53 -0.21 -8.18
C GLY A 245 -33.71 0.74 -8.46
N PRO A 246 -33.50 2.05 -8.61
CA PRO A 246 -34.60 2.96 -8.92
C PRO A 246 -35.19 2.60 -10.29
N ALA A 247 -36.52 2.55 -10.35
CA ALA A 247 -37.29 2.46 -11.59
C ALA A 247 -37.18 3.74 -12.42
#